data_AF-A0A7C9AHM7-F1
#
_entry.id   AF-A0A7C9AHM7-F1
#
_cell.length_a   1.000
_cell.length_b   1.000
_cell.length_c   1.000
_cell.angle_alpha   90.00
_cell.angle_beta   90.00
_cell.angle_gamma   90.00
#
_symmetry.space_group_name_H-M   'P 1'
#
loop_
_entity.id
_entity.type
_entity.pdbx_description
1 polymer ?
#
loop_
_entity_poly.entity_id
_entity_poly.type
_entity_poly.pdbx_seq_one_letter_code
_entity_poly.pdbx_strand_id
1 'polypeptide(L)'
;QSRFYMLVLLLINQDELLWGASWIHKASGDSTYLSYIHANGHTLGADDDDFSFSWDDKRAGTKILLSRDFLEDKTQDFEVYKAHADNFICSLVPGSNNFQAQYTQGGLLYKQSESNLQYVTSTSFLLLTYAKYLGSNGGATTCGSTTVTSEKLIALAKQQVDYILGNNPAKMSYMVGFGEKYP
;
A
#
# COMPACT_ATOMS: atom_id res chain seq x y z
N GLN A 1 -33.71 8.37 6.91
CA GLN A 1 -32.57 8.20 7.84
C GLN A 1 -31.98 6.78 7.76
N SER A 2 -32.74 5.70 7.90
CA SER A 2 -32.23 4.30 7.83
C SER A 2 -31.55 3.90 6.50
N ARG A 3 -32.07 4.34 5.33
CA ARG A 3 -31.41 4.08 4.03
C ARG A 3 -30.05 4.78 3.86
N PHE A 4 -29.82 5.89 4.56
CA PHE A 4 -28.56 6.63 4.50
C PHE A 4 -27.48 5.92 5.32
N TYR A 5 -27.84 5.42 6.52
CA TYR A 5 -26.95 4.58 7.32
C TYR A 5 -26.63 3.24 6.63
N MET A 6 -27.59 2.66 5.91
CA MET A 6 -27.36 1.43 5.13
C MET A 6 -26.46 1.67 3.92
N LEU A 7 -26.60 2.80 3.21
CA LEU A 7 -25.67 3.19 2.14
C LEU A 7 -24.26 3.47 2.70
N VAL A 8 -24.18 4.14 3.85
CA VAL A 8 -22.91 4.44 4.50
C VAL A 8 -22.24 3.14 4.98
N LEU A 9 -22.96 2.21 5.61
CA LEU A 9 -22.43 0.88 5.96
C LEU A 9 -22.04 0.04 4.74
N LEU A 10 -22.75 0.15 3.62
CA LEU A 10 -22.41 -0.53 2.37
C LEU A 10 -21.22 0.11 1.64
N LEU A 11 -20.94 1.39 1.87
CA LEU A 11 -19.74 2.07 1.38
C LEU A 11 -18.52 1.78 2.27
N ILE A 12 -18.74 1.60 3.58
CA ILE A 12 -17.70 1.31 4.59
C ILE A 12 -17.11 -0.11 4.47
N ASN A 13 -17.72 -1.05 3.72
CA ASN A 13 -17.27 -2.45 3.68
C ASN A 13 -16.71 -2.89 2.32
N GLN A 14 -16.58 -1.99 1.35
CA GLN A 14 -16.32 -2.41 -0.02
C GLN A 14 -14.90 -2.94 -0.19
N ASP A 15 -13.93 -2.21 0.35
CA ASP A 15 -12.54 -2.60 0.31
C ASP A 15 -12.25 -3.80 1.23
N GLU A 16 -12.98 -3.96 2.35
CA GLU A 16 -12.90 -5.14 3.21
C GLU A 16 -13.40 -6.40 2.51
N LEU A 17 -14.51 -6.31 1.76
CA LEU A 17 -15.04 -7.45 1.02
C LEU A 17 -14.04 -7.90 -0.05
N LEU A 18 -13.46 -6.95 -0.79
CA LEU A 18 -12.45 -7.25 -1.80
C LEU A 18 -11.15 -7.79 -1.16
N TRP A 19 -10.72 -7.22 -0.04
CA TRP A 19 -9.56 -7.67 0.74
C TRP A 19 -9.75 -9.09 1.26
N GLY A 20 -10.91 -9.38 1.86
CA GLY A 20 -11.26 -10.70 2.37
C GLY A 20 -11.32 -11.74 1.26
N ALA A 21 -12.01 -11.44 0.16
CA ALA A 21 -12.07 -12.33 -1.00
C ALA A 21 -10.67 -12.62 -1.58
N SER A 22 -9.81 -11.60 -1.63
CA SER A 22 -8.41 -11.74 -2.10
C SER A 22 -7.60 -12.69 -1.22
N TRP A 23 -7.69 -12.57 0.11
CA TRP A 23 -7.01 -13.50 1.01
C TRP A 23 -7.56 -14.91 0.93
N ILE A 24 -8.88 -15.08 0.88
CA ILE A 24 -9.47 -16.42 0.80
C ILE A 24 -9.11 -17.07 -0.53
N HIS A 25 -9.16 -16.34 -1.65
CA HIS A 25 -8.67 -16.81 -2.95
C HIS A 25 -7.23 -17.32 -2.84
N LYS A 26 -6.35 -16.51 -2.23
CA LYS A 26 -4.93 -16.83 -2.09
C LYS A 26 -4.65 -18.03 -1.18
N ALA A 27 -5.47 -18.21 -0.14
CA ALA A 27 -5.32 -19.31 0.81
C ALA A 27 -5.92 -20.63 0.30
N SER A 28 -7.03 -20.56 -0.45
CA SER A 28 -7.81 -21.74 -0.85
C SER A 28 -7.57 -22.19 -2.29
N GLY A 29 -7.19 -21.28 -3.19
CA GLY A 29 -7.19 -21.52 -4.63
C GLY A 29 -8.59 -21.61 -5.25
N ASP A 30 -9.65 -21.33 -4.50
CA ASP A 30 -11.03 -21.41 -5.00
C ASP A 30 -11.32 -20.28 -6.00
N SER A 31 -11.72 -20.67 -7.22
CA SER A 31 -12.02 -19.78 -8.34
C SER A 31 -13.32 -18.99 -8.17
N THR A 32 -14.15 -19.35 -7.18
CA THR A 32 -15.34 -18.58 -6.80
C THR A 32 -14.95 -17.20 -6.29
N TYR A 33 -13.90 -17.10 -5.48
CA TYR A 33 -13.40 -15.82 -4.98
C TYR A 33 -12.69 -15.01 -6.07
N LEU A 34 -12.00 -15.69 -6.99
CA LEU A 34 -11.48 -15.03 -8.20
C LEU A 34 -12.61 -14.40 -9.00
N SER A 35 -13.67 -15.16 -9.27
CA SER A 35 -14.86 -14.67 -9.98
C SER A 35 -15.50 -13.48 -9.25
N TYR A 36 -15.53 -13.50 -7.92
CA TYR A 36 -16.01 -12.38 -7.12
C TYR A 36 -15.13 -11.13 -7.28
N ILE A 37 -13.81 -11.27 -7.22
CA ILE A 37 -12.84 -10.19 -7.42
C ILE A 37 -13.02 -9.56 -8.81
N HIS A 38 -13.23 -10.36 -9.85
CA HIS A 38 -13.49 -9.86 -11.20
C HIS A 38 -14.80 -9.10 -11.31
N ALA A 39 -15.88 -9.67 -10.79
CA ALA A 39 -17.21 -9.09 -10.93
C ALA A 39 -17.37 -7.80 -10.11
N ASN A 40 -16.65 -7.66 -8.99
CA ASN A 40 -16.87 -6.59 -8.03
C ASN A 40 -15.69 -5.64 -7.85
N GLY A 41 -14.47 -5.98 -8.29
CA GLY A 41 -13.26 -5.20 -8.03
C GLY A 41 -13.40 -3.72 -8.37
N HIS A 42 -13.84 -3.42 -9.60
CA HIS A 42 -14.06 -2.05 -10.07
C HIS A 42 -15.05 -1.30 -9.17
N THR A 43 -16.21 -1.91 -8.88
CA THR A 43 -17.25 -1.29 -8.06
C THR A 43 -16.84 -1.13 -6.59
N LEU A 44 -16.00 -2.02 -6.07
CA LEU A 44 -15.55 -2.03 -4.68
C LEU A 44 -14.29 -1.17 -4.44
N GLY A 45 -13.98 -0.25 -5.36
CA GLY A 45 -12.91 0.72 -5.18
C GLY A 45 -11.51 0.23 -5.58
N ALA A 46 -11.40 -0.84 -6.37
CA ALA A 46 -10.11 -1.21 -6.97
C ALA A 46 -9.55 -0.09 -7.86
N ASP A 47 -10.38 0.78 -8.40
CA ASP A 47 -9.95 1.90 -9.26
C ASP A 47 -9.73 3.20 -8.48
N ASP A 48 -10.08 3.24 -7.18
CA ASP A 48 -9.88 4.42 -6.35
C ASP A 48 -8.48 4.41 -5.75
N ASP A 49 -7.58 5.19 -6.36
CA ASP A 49 -6.18 5.30 -5.97
C ASP A 49 -6.01 6.37 -4.88
N ASP A 50 -5.75 5.95 -3.64
CA ASP A 50 -5.20 6.78 -2.56
C ASP A 50 -3.73 6.40 -2.30
N PHE A 51 -2.99 7.26 -1.62
CA PHE A 51 -1.59 7.03 -1.24
C PHE A 51 -1.44 6.41 0.16
N SER A 52 -2.50 5.85 0.74
CA SER A 52 -2.48 5.33 2.11
C SER A 52 -3.08 3.93 2.27
N PHE A 53 -2.61 3.24 3.30
CA PHE A 53 -3.13 1.94 3.74
C PHE A 53 -3.31 1.99 5.26
N SER A 54 -4.48 1.59 5.76
CA SER A 54 -4.82 1.77 7.16
C SER A 54 -5.79 0.71 7.68
N TRP A 55 -6.17 0.83 8.96
CA TRP A 55 -7.19 -0.01 9.56
C TRP A 55 -8.57 0.17 8.92
N ASP A 56 -8.81 1.32 8.26
CA ASP A 56 -10.09 1.68 7.64
C ASP A 56 -10.07 1.41 6.13
N ASP A 57 -8.95 1.61 5.44
CA ASP A 57 -8.86 1.46 3.97
C ASP A 57 -7.82 0.40 3.55
N LYS A 58 -8.29 -0.61 2.81
CA LYS A 58 -7.51 -1.79 2.41
C LYS A 58 -7.21 -1.80 0.91
N ARG A 59 -7.67 -0.81 0.14
CA ARG A 59 -7.55 -0.79 -1.33
C ARG A 59 -6.10 -0.90 -1.78
N ALA A 60 -5.21 -0.09 -1.22
CA ALA A 60 -3.77 -0.15 -1.50
C ALA A 60 -3.18 -1.53 -1.18
N GLY A 61 -3.53 -2.12 -0.03
CA GLY A 61 -3.10 -3.46 0.36
C GLY A 61 -3.59 -4.53 -0.62
N THR A 62 -4.86 -4.49 -1.01
CA THR A 62 -5.48 -5.40 -1.98
C THR A 62 -4.78 -5.32 -3.35
N LYS A 63 -4.50 -4.11 -3.85
CA LYS A 63 -3.78 -3.88 -5.10
C LYS A 63 -2.40 -4.53 -5.08
N ILE A 64 -1.62 -4.28 -4.03
CA ILE A 64 -0.31 -4.92 -3.85
C ILE A 64 -0.47 -6.44 -3.79
N LEU A 65 -1.41 -6.97 -3.00
CA LEU A 65 -1.62 -8.42 -2.82
C LEU A 65 -1.93 -9.15 -4.13
N LEU A 66 -2.83 -8.59 -4.94
CA LEU A 66 -3.28 -9.17 -6.20
C LEU A 66 -2.30 -8.92 -7.35
N SER A 67 -1.50 -7.85 -7.30
CA SER A 67 -0.43 -7.62 -8.28
C SER A 67 0.60 -8.76 -8.31
N ARG A 68 0.75 -9.49 -7.18
CA ARG A 68 1.60 -10.68 -7.09
C ARG A 68 1.16 -11.75 -8.08
N ASP A 69 -0.14 -11.95 -8.28
CA ASP A 69 -0.66 -13.05 -9.10
C ASP A 69 -0.43 -12.77 -10.60
N PHE A 70 -0.38 -11.50 -10.99
CA PHE A 70 0.12 -11.08 -12.30
C PHE A 70 1.65 -11.24 -12.40
N LEU A 71 2.38 -10.74 -11.41
CA LEU A 71 3.83 -10.69 -11.44
C LEU A 71 4.46 -12.09 -11.35
N GLU A 72 4.12 -12.89 -10.36
CA GLU A 72 4.72 -14.20 -10.10
C GLU A 72 3.98 -15.32 -10.83
N ASP A 73 2.66 -15.37 -10.72
CA ASP A 73 1.86 -16.48 -11.27
C ASP A 73 1.46 -16.26 -12.75
N LYS A 74 1.83 -15.11 -13.33
CA LYS A 74 1.61 -14.73 -14.75
C LYS A 74 0.14 -14.77 -15.18
N THR A 75 -0.76 -14.54 -14.24
CA THR A 75 -2.21 -14.53 -14.47
C THR A 75 -2.62 -13.16 -15.02
N GLN A 76 -2.91 -13.10 -16.32
CA GLN A 76 -3.18 -11.85 -17.06
C GLN A 76 -4.36 -11.05 -16.50
N ASP A 77 -5.34 -11.76 -15.96
CA ASP A 77 -6.53 -11.24 -15.29
C ASP A 77 -6.21 -10.24 -14.15
N PHE A 78 -5.00 -10.28 -13.60
CA PHE A 78 -4.54 -9.38 -12.53
C PHE A 78 -3.66 -8.19 -13.01
N GLU A 79 -3.50 -7.98 -14.31
CA GLU A 79 -2.70 -6.87 -14.87
C GLU A 79 -3.17 -5.50 -14.34
N VAL A 80 -4.48 -5.31 -14.20
CA VAL A 80 -5.07 -4.08 -13.67
C VAL A 80 -4.61 -3.78 -12.24
N TYR A 81 -4.49 -4.81 -11.39
CA TYR A 81 -4.02 -4.64 -10.01
C TYR A 81 -2.53 -4.33 -9.96
N LYS A 82 -1.75 -4.82 -10.93
CA LYS A 82 -0.36 -4.40 -11.12
C LYS A 82 -0.27 -2.92 -11.49
N ALA A 83 -1.12 -2.43 -12.39
CA ALA A 83 -1.15 -1.02 -12.74
C ALA A 83 -1.55 -0.12 -11.54
N HIS A 84 -2.55 -0.53 -10.75
CA HIS A 84 -2.92 0.21 -9.54
C HIS A 84 -1.85 0.13 -8.44
N ALA A 85 -1.16 -1.00 -8.31
CA ALA A 85 0.00 -1.11 -7.43
C ALA A 85 1.13 -0.15 -7.85
N ASP A 86 1.37 0.00 -9.16
CA ASP A 86 2.31 1.00 -9.67
C ASP A 86 1.86 2.42 -9.31
N ASN A 87 0.60 2.78 -9.55
CA ASN A 87 0.07 4.10 -9.20
C ASN A 87 0.24 4.42 -7.71
N PHE A 88 -0.06 3.46 -6.83
CA PHE A 88 0.16 3.60 -5.39
C PHE A 88 1.63 3.91 -5.09
N ILE A 89 2.57 3.15 -5.65
CA ILE A 89 4.00 3.39 -5.45
C ILE A 89 4.44 4.73 -6.02
N CYS A 90 3.95 5.09 -7.20
CA CYS A 90 4.24 6.37 -7.82
C CYS A 90 3.69 7.54 -7.01
N SER A 91 2.62 7.36 -6.25
CA SER A 91 2.10 8.40 -5.33
C SER A 91 3.02 8.66 -4.13
N LEU A 92 3.85 7.69 -3.76
CA LEU A 92 4.68 7.70 -2.54
C LEU A 92 6.12 8.16 -2.76
N VAL A 93 6.66 8.02 -3.97
CA VAL A 93 8.09 8.25 -4.26
C VAL A 93 8.34 9.71 -4.59
N PRO A 94 9.17 10.45 -3.82
CA PRO A 94 9.45 11.85 -4.14
C PRO A 94 10.06 12.02 -5.54
N GLY A 95 9.45 12.91 -6.33
CA GLY A 95 9.90 13.26 -7.68
C GLY A 95 9.41 12.34 -8.80
N SER A 96 8.57 11.33 -8.51
CA SER A 96 7.87 10.56 -9.54
C SER A 96 6.73 11.37 -10.17
N ASN A 97 6.26 10.90 -11.33
CA ASN A 97 4.99 11.38 -11.86
C ASN A 97 3.85 10.90 -10.93
N ASN A 98 2.87 11.78 -10.66
CA ASN A 98 1.77 11.57 -9.72
C ASN A 98 2.18 11.46 -8.24
N PHE A 99 3.34 12.00 -7.84
CA PHE A 99 3.70 12.12 -6.44
C PHE A 99 2.64 12.93 -5.66
N GLN A 100 2.04 12.34 -4.63
CA GLN A 100 0.97 12.93 -3.82
C GLN A 100 1.28 12.93 -2.33
N ALA A 101 2.07 11.96 -1.86
CA ALA A 101 2.42 11.83 -0.46
C ALA A 101 3.15 13.06 0.09
N GLN A 102 2.87 13.41 1.33
CA GLN A 102 3.55 14.50 2.01
C GLN A 102 4.66 13.96 2.90
N TYR A 103 5.74 14.72 3.04
CA TYR A 103 6.83 14.40 3.95
C TYR A 103 7.13 15.61 4.83
N THR A 104 7.41 15.35 6.10
CA THR A 104 7.94 16.38 7.01
C THR A 104 9.31 16.86 6.53
N GLN A 105 9.76 18.03 7.01
CA GLN A 105 11.12 18.53 6.73
C GLN A 105 12.22 17.53 7.11
N GLY A 106 11.98 16.67 8.10
CA GLY A 106 12.90 15.62 8.52
C GLY A 106 12.84 14.34 7.68
N GLY A 107 11.95 14.24 6.70
CA GLY A 107 11.83 13.09 5.80
C GLY A 107 10.90 11.97 6.28
N LEU A 108 10.06 12.21 7.30
CA LEU A 108 8.99 11.28 7.70
C LEU A 108 7.77 11.47 6.80
N LEU A 109 7.24 10.37 6.24
CA LEU A 109 5.96 10.34 5.55
C LEU A 109 4.87 10.88 6.48
N TYR A 110 4.03 11.76 5.97
CA TYR A 110 2.97 12.43 6.72
C TYR A 110 1.63 12.27 6.01
N LYS A 111 0.68 11.57 6.65
CA LYS A 111 -0.70 11.44 6.17
C LYS A 111 -1.64 12.35 6.94
N GLN A 112 -1.53 12.36 8.27
CA GLN A 112 -2.43 13.13 9.13
C GLN A 112 -1.81 13.36 10.52
N SER A 113 -2.40 14.30 11.26
CA SER A 113 -2.13 14.49 12.69
C SER A 113 -2.69 13.30 13.49
N GLU A 114 -2.04 13.00 14.62
CA GLU A 114 -2.41 11.92 15.55
C GLU A 114 -2.26 10.52 14.91
N SER A 115 -1.42 9.68 15.53
CA SER A 115 -1.15 8.29 15.06
C SER A 115 -0.54 8.15 13.66
N ASN A 116 0.16 9.18 13.15
CA ASN A 116 0.80 9.16 11.83
C ASN A 116 1.72 7.94 11.59
N LEU A 117 2.39 7.44 12.65
CA LEU A 117 3.30 6.29 12.54
C LEU A 117 2.61 5.00 12.08
N GLN A 118 1.29 4.88 12.25
CA GLN A 118 0.52 3.78 11.66
C GLN A 118 0.63 3.78 10.13
N TYR A 119 0.46 4.93 9.49
CA TYR A 119 0.59 5.07 8.04
C TYR A 119 2.04 4.90 7.57
N VAL A 120 2.99 5.41 8.35
CA VAL A 120 4.43 5.24 8.04
C VAL A 120 4.81 3.77 8.02
N THR A 121 4.39 3.01 9.04
CA THR A 121 4.73 1.59 9.17
C THR A 121 3.99 0.73 8.15
N SER A 122 2.70 0.97 7.93
CA SER A 122 1.90 0.24 6.95
C SER A 122 2.39 0.48 5.52
N THR A 123 2.70 1.73 5.16
CA THR A 123 3.30 2.07 3.87
C THR A 123 4.69 1.46 3.71
N SER A 124 5.54 1.49 4.74
CA SER A 124 6.86 0.85 4.70
C SER A 124 6.75 -0.65 4.43
N PHE A 125 5.77 -1.32 5.04
CA PHE A 125 5.50 -2.73 4.78
C PHE A 125 5.06 -2.99 3.33
N LEU A 126 4.15 -2.17 2.78
CA LEU A 126 3.72 -2.31 1.40
C LEU A 126 4.84 -2.01 0.39
N LEU A 127 5.68 -1.00 0.64
CA LEU A 127 6.86 -0.71 -0.16
C LEU A 127 7.80 -1.91 -0.24
N LEU A 128 8.11 -2.55 0.89
CA LEU A 128 8.98 -3.73 0.94
C LEU A 128 8.33 -4.95 0.26
N THR A 129 7.03 -5.15 0.48
CA THR A 129 6.27 -6.24 -0.14
C THR A 129 6.31 -6.12 -1.66
N TYR A 130 6.04 -4.92 -2.18
CA TYR A 130 6.05 -4.69 -3.61
C TYR A 130 7.46 -4.72 -4.21
N ALA A 131 8.46 -4.21 -3.49
CA ALA A 131 9.86 -4.34 -3.89
C ALA A 131 10.27 -5.80 -4.08
N LYS A 132 9.80 -6.70 -3.20
CA LYS A 132 10.02 -8.14 -3.35
C LYS A 132 9.39 -8.68 -4.64
N TYR A 133 8.13 -8.33 -4.93
CA TYR A 133 7.46 -8.78 -6.16
C TYR A 133 8.16 -8.26 -7.42
N LEU A 134 8.58 -7.00 -7.43
CA LEU A 134 9.35 -6.42 -8.53
C LEU A 134 10.73 -7.09 -8.67
N GLY A 135 11.43 -7.36 -7.56
CA GLY A 135 12.76 -7.96 -7.56
C GLY A 135 12.82 -9.31 -8.29
N SER A 136 11.75 -10.11 -8.20
CA SER A 136 11.62 -11.36 -8.95
C SER A 136 11.12 -11.18 -10.39
N ASN A 137 10.74 -9.96 -10.80
CA ASN A 137 10.02 -9.67 -12.04
C ASN A 137 10.49 -8.36 -12.72
N GLY A 138 11.76 -8.30 -13.09
CA GLY A 138 12.34 -7.16 -13.85
C GLY A 138 12.86 -6.01 -12.98
N GLY A 139 12.68 -6.07 -11.66
CA GLY A 139 13.35 -5.22 -10.67
C GLY A 139 12.86 -3.79 -10.59
N ALA A 140 11.91 -3.37 -11.43
CA ALA A 140 11.49 -1.98 -11.50
C ALA A 140 10.05 -1.82 -12.02
N THR A 141 9.50 -0.64 -11.74
CA THR A 141 8.28 -0.13 -12.34
C THR A 141 8.48 1.29 -12.87
N THR A 142 7.54 1.77 -13.68
CA THR A 142 7.61 3.07 -14.34
C THR A 142 6.51 3.99 -13.84
N CYS A 143 6.93 5.11 -13.26
CA CYS A 143 6.07 6.22 -12.87
C CYS A 143 6.15 7.32 -13.93
N GLY A 144 5.45 7.09 -15.05
CA GLY A 144 5.50 7.93 -16.25
C GLY A 144 6.89 7.97 -16.88
N SER A 145 7.66 9.05 -16.68
CA SER A 145 9.04 9.15 -17.18
C SER A 145 10.10 8.70 -16.18
N THR A 146 9.71 8.39 -14.94
CA THR A 146 10.64 8.02 -13.86
C THR A 146 10.60 6.51 -13.62
N THR A 147 11.74 5.84 -13.71
CA THR A 147 11.88 4.45 -13.28
C THR A 147 12.06 4.38 -11.76
N VAL A 148 11.25 3.56 -11.10
CA VAL A 148 11.34 3.25 -9.67
C VAL A 148 11.77 1.80 -9.51
N THR A 149 12.97 1.59 -8.98
CA THR A 149 13.52 0.23 -8.79
C THR A 149 13.15 -0.34 -7.43
N SER A 150 13.23 -1.68 -7.31
CA SER A 150 13.03 -2.39 -6.06
C SER A 150 13.96 -1.89 -4.94
N GLU A 151 15.20 -1.56 -5.27
CA GLU A 151 16.20 -1.01 -4.34
C GLU A 151 15.78 0.37 -3.83
N LYS A 152 15.19 1.20 -4.71
CA LYS A 152 14.69 2.52 -4.31
C LYS A 152 13.51 2.41 -3.34
N LEU A 153 12.62 1.43 -3.54
CA LEU A 153 11.52 1.14 -2.61
C LEU A 153 12.03 0.64 -1.26
N ILE A 154 13.01 -0.27 -1.27
CA ILE A 154 13.67 -0.77 -0.04
C ILE A 154 14.34 0.39 0.70
N ALA A 155 15.07 1.25 0.00
CA ALA A 155 15.73 2.41 0.59
C ALA A 155 14.72 3.39 1.22
N LEU A 156 13.60 3.65 0.54
CA LEU A 156 12.54 4.52 1.05
C LEU A 156 11.90 3.93 2.32
N ALA A 157 11.54 2.64 2.31
CA ALA A 157 11.00 1.96 3.49
C ALA A 157 12.00 1.95 4.64
N LYS A 158 13.28 1.68 4.35
CA LYS A 158 14.34 1.73 5.36
C LYS A 158 14.47 3.12 5.99
N GLN A 159 14.42 4.18 5.19
CA GLN A 159 14.47 5.55 5.69
C GLN A 159 13.33 5.83 6.69
N GLN A 160 12.12 5.35 6.40
CA GLN A 160 10.97 5.50 7.30
C GLN A 160 11.15 4.72 8.61
N VAL A 161 11.62 3.48 8.54
CA VAL A 161 11.92 2.66 9.73
C VAL A 161 13.06 3.27 10.55
N ASP A 162 14.15 3.70 9.91
CA ASP A 162 15.26 4.37 10.58
C ASP A 162 14.79 5.66 11.27
N TYR A 163 13.89 6.43 10.65
CA TYR A 163 13.30 7.62 11.27
C TYR A 163 12.58 7.24 12.57
N ILE A 164 11.71 6.21 12.54
CA ILE A 164 10.99 5.72 13.72
C ILE A 164 11.97 5.29 14.82
N LEU A 165 13.10 4.70 14.46
CA LEU A 165 14.09 4.17 15.39
C LEU A 165 15.14 5.19 15.87
N GLY A 166 15.03 6.46 15.46
CA GLY A 166 15.84 7.55 16.01
C GLY A 166 16.69 8.32 15.01
N ASN A 167 16.73 7.93 13.73
CA ASN A 167 17.34 8.73 12.68
C ASN A 167 16.40 9.87 12.23
N ASN A 168 16.11 10.77 13.16
CA ASN A 168 15.24 11.92 12.98
C ASN A 168 15.86 13.17 13.63
N PRO A 169 15.34 14.38 13.37
CA PRO A 169 15.88 15.61 13.94
C PRO A 169 15.90 15.64 15.48
N ALA A 170 15.01 14.91 16.15
CA ALA A 170 14.94 14.83 17.60
C ALA A 170 15.94 13.84 18.22
N LYS A 171 16.62 13.03 17.39
CA LYS A 171 17.52 11.93 17.79
C LYS A 171 16.89 11.04 18.87
N MET A 172 15.63 10.69 18.64
CA MET A 172 14.78 9.99 19.60
C MET A 172 14.05 8.86 18.92
N SER A 173 14.12 7.66 19.49
CA SER A 173 13.27 6.54 19.06
C SER A 173 11.81 6.86 19.38
N TYR A 174 10.91 6.51 18.49
CA TYR A 174 9.46 6.53 18.72
C TYR A 174 8.91 5.14 19.08
N MET A 175 9.78 4.15 19.27
CA MET A 175 9.45 2.83 19.79
C MET A 175 9.82 2.75 21.27
N VAL A 176 8.82 2.54 22.13
CA VAL A 176 8.99 2.45 23.58
C VAL A 176 9.95 1.32 23.93
N GLY A 177 10.94 1.62 24.79
CA GLY A 177 11.94 0.65 25.23
C GLY A 177 13.05 0.35 24.21
N PHE A 178 13.15 1.11 23.12
CA PHE A 178 14.21 0.96 22.12
C PHE A 178 15.05 2.24 21.98
N GLY A 179 16.38 2.06 21.86
CA GLY A 179 17.33 3.17 21.73
C GLY A 179 17.60 3.89 23.05
N GLU A 180 18.47 4.91 23.00
CA GLU A 180 18.92 5.65 24.18
C GLU A 180 17.88 6.65 24.71
N LYS A 181 16.96 7.10 23.85
CA LYS A 181 15.91 8.09 24.15
C LYS A 181 14.61 7.65 23.49
N TYR A 182 13.57 7.43 24.28
CA TYR A 182 12.23 7.01 23.85
C TYR A 182 11.14 7.64 24.76
N PRO A 183 9.85 7.66 24.34
CA PRO A 183 8.74 8.23 25.10
C PRO A 183 8.46 7.51 26.42
#